data_AF-A0A2K8YZI5-F1
#
_entry.id   AF-A0A2K8YZI5-F1
#
_cell.length_a   1.000
_cell.length_b   1.000
_cell.length_c   1.000
_cell.angle_alpha   90.00
_cell.angle_beta   90.00
_cell.angle_gamma   90.00
#
_symmetry.space_group_name_H-M   'P 1'
#
loop_
_entity.id
_entity.type
_entity.pdbx_description
1 polymer ?
#
loop_
_entity_poly.entity_id
_entity_poly.type
_entity_poly.pdbx_seq_one_letter_code
_entity_poly.pdbx_strand_id
1 'polypeptide(L)' 'MALLLFLLTVGGIIYFVVYTRSRRKARQKELYEVYQSALASGNKGHASLAGRTYYSYLRKGMPTLADEAAILKDIVEMK' A
#
# COMPACT_ATOMS: atom_id res chain seq x y z
N MET A 1 26.76 25.16 21.93
CA MET A 1 26.07 23.89 22.28
C MET A 1 24.63 23.80 21.76
N ALA A 2 23.79 24.84 21.91
CA ALA A 2 22.39 24.80 21.45
C ALA A 2 22.22 24.51 19.94
N LEU A 3 23.09 25.07 19.07
CA LEU A 3 23.03 24.84 17.62
C LEU A 3 23.28 23.38 17.21
N LEU A 4 24.22 22.70 17.88
CA LEU A 4 24.54 21.29 17.61
C LEU A 4 23.40 20.36 18.04
N LEU A 5 22.77 20.64 19.18
CA LEU A 5 21.59 19.92 19.64
C LEU A 5 20.40 20.11 18.68
N PHE A 6 20.23 21.31 18.15
CA PHE A 6 19.19 21.63 17.16
C PHE A 6 19.40 20.88 15.83
N LEU A 7 20.63 20.82 15.33
CA LEU A 7 20.93 20.09 14.09
C LEU A 7 20.73 18.57 14.24
N LEU A 8 21.07 18.01 15.41
CA LEU A 8 20.87 16.58 15.70
C LEU A 8 19.38 16.21 15.77
N THR A 9 18.55 17.04 16.43
CA THR A 9 17.10 16.78 16.50
C THR A 9 16.45 16.91 15.12
N VAL A 10 16.79 17.94 14.35
CA VAL A 10 16.28 18.11 12.99
C VAL A 10 16.72 16.95 12.07
N GLY A 11 17.99 16.56 12.12
CA GLY A 11 18.50 15.42 11.36
C GLY A 11 17.81 14.10 11.72
N GLY A 12 17.57 13.85 13.01
CA GLY A 12 16.84 12.68 13.49
C GLY A 12 15.38 12.64 13.00
N ILE A 13 14.69 13.79 13.01
CA ILE A 13 13.32 13.90 12.50
C ILE A 13 13.26 13.66 10.99
N ILE A 14 14.18 14.26 10.22
CA ILE A 14 14.25 14.06 8.76
C ILE A 14 14.51 12.57 8.44
N TYR A 15 15.48 11.95 9.11
CA TYR A 15 15.76 10.53 8.94
C TYR A 15 14.53 9.66 9.23
N PHE A 16 13.84 9.91 10.34
CA PHE A 16 12.65 9.16 10.73
C PHE A 16 11.50 9.31 9.71
N VAL A 17 11.27 10.52 9.20
CA VAL A 17 10.24 10.79 8.18
C VAL A 17 10.59 10.11 6.85
N VAL A 18 11.84 10.17 6.41
CA VAL A 18 12.28 9.51 5.17
C VAL A 18 12.17 7.99 5.29
N TYR A 19 12.62 7.43 6.41
CA TYR A 19 12.58 5.99 6.67
C TYR A 19 11.14 5.44 6.67
N THR A 20 10.23 6.11 7.38
CA THR A 20 8.82 5.71 7.45
C THR A 20 8.10 5.84 6.10
N ARG A 21 8.40 6.90 5.33
CA ARG A 21 7.81 7.09 4.00
C ARG A 21 8.30 6.05 3.00
N SER A 22 9.57 5.66 3.06
CA SER A 22 10.15 4.60 2.24
C SER A 22 9.46 3.25 2.49
N ARG A 23 9.29 2.86 3.76
CA ARG A 23 8.58 1.62 4.12
C ARG A 23 7.12 1.60 3.67
N ARG A 24 6.40 2.72 3.78
CA ARG A 24 5.01 2.80 3.30
C ARG A 24 4.90 2.56 1.79
N LYS A 25 5.80 3.16 1.01
CA LYS A 25 5.84 2.94 -0.44
C LYS A 25 6.18 1.48 -0.78
N ALA A 26 7.15 0.89 -0.08
CA ALA A 26 7.51 -0.52 -0.27
C ALA A 26 6.32 -1.44 0.01
N ARG A 27 5.60 -1.22 1.13
CA ARG A 27 4.44 -2.03 1.50
C ARG A 27 3.27 -1.85 0.53
N GLN A 28 3.02 -0.63 0.06
CA GLN A 28 2.02 -0.39 -0.97
C GLN A 28 2.34 -1.15 -2.26
N LYS A 29 3.60 -1.10 -2.69
CA LYS A 29 4.07 -1.79 -3.89
C LYS A 29 3.93 -3.31 -3.76
N GLU A 30 4.34 -3.86 -2.62
CA GLU A 30 4.21 -5.30 -2.31
C GLU A 30 2.74 -5.75 -2.39
N LEU A 31 1.81 -5.03 -1.76
CA LEU A 31 0.38 -5.37 -1.81
C LEU A 31 -0.19 -5.28 -3.23
N TYR A 32 0.26 -4.31 -4.01
CA TYR A 32 -0.12 -4.18 -5.41
C TYR A 32 0.38 -5.37 -6.25
N GLU A 33 1.64 -5.78 -6.06
CA GLU A 33 2.22 -6.96 -6.75
C GLU A 33 1.48 -8.25 -6.39
N VAL A 34 1.14 -8.44 -5.11
CA VAL A 34 0.32 -9.59 -4.66
C VAL A 34 -1.04 -9.57 -5.37
N TYR A 35 -1.71 -8.42 -5.43
CA TYR A 35 -2.97 -8.30 -6.13
C TYR A 35 -2.86 -8.62 -7.63
N GLN A 36 -1.84 -8.08 -8.31
CA GLN A 36 -1.59 -8.38 -9.73
C GLN A 36 -1.26 -9.86 -9.97
N SER A 37 -0.47 -10.48 -9.08
CA SER A 37 -0.19 -11.91 -9.16
C SER A 37 -1.44 -12.77 -8.97
N ALA A 38 -2.35 -12.34 -8.10
CA ALA A 38 -3.62 -13.01 -7.88
C ALA A 38 -4.54 -12.89 -9.10
N LEU A 39 -4.59 -11.71 -9.74
CA LEU A 39 -5.28 -11.51 -11.02
C LEU A 39 -4.71 -12.41 -12.12
N ALA A 40 -3.38 -12.47 -12.25
CA ALA A 40 -2.71 -13.32 -13.23
C ALA A 40 -2.91 -14.83 -12.99
N SER A 41 -3.18 -15.23 -11.75
CA SER A 41 -3.38 -16.65 -11.39
C SER A 41 -4.73 -17.23 -11.83
N GLY A 42 -5.69 -16.40 -12.27
CA GLY A 42 -7.05 -16.86 -12.59
C GLY A 42 -7.92 -17.17 -11.37
N ASN A 43 -7.36 -17.15 -10.15
CA ASN A 43 -8.11 -17.44 -8.93
C ASN A 43 -8.88 -16.20 -8.43
N LYS A 44 -10.17 -16.12 -8.79
CA LYS A 44 -11.07 -15.00 -8.45
C LYS A 44 -11.19 -14.75 -6.94
N GLY A 45 -11.22 -15.80 -6.13
CA GLY A 45 -11.32 -15.67 -4.66
C GLY A 45 -10.06 -15.05 -4.07
N HIS A 46 -8.90 -15.51 -4.55
CA HIS A 46 -7.61 -14.95 -4.16
C HIS A 46 -7.45 -13.49 -4.63
N ALA A 47 -7.86 -13.19 -5.86
CA ALA A 47 -7.85 -11.83 -6.42
C ALA A 47 -8.75 -10.87 -5.61
N SER A 48 -9.94 -11.31 -5.22
CA SER A 48 -10.85 -10.52 -4.38
C SER A 48 -10.24 -10.19 -3.01
N LEU A 49 -9.66 -11.19 -2.34
CA LEU A 49 -9.02 -11.01 -1.04
C LEU A 49 -7.79 -10.09 -1.13
N ALA A 50 -6.94 -10.30 -2.14
CA ALA A 50 -5.75 -9.48 -2.35
C ALA A 50 -6.11 -8.03 -2.71
N GLY A 51 -7.11 -7.83 -3.57
CA GLY A 51 -7.62 -6.51 -3.94
C GLY A 51 -8.15 -5.75 -2.73
N ARG A 52 -9.00 -6.38 -1.91
CA ARG A 52 -9.51 -5.77 -0.66
C ARG A 52 -8.38 -5.39 0.28
N THR A 53 -7.38 -6.25 0.43
CA THR A 53 -6.21 -5.97 1.28
C THR A 53 -5.43 -4.75 0.77
N TYR A 54 -5.21 -4.64 -0.54
CA TYR A 54 -4.55 -3.49 -1.16
C TYR A 54 -5.33 -2.19 -0.97
N TYR A 55 -6.63 -2.18 -1.31
CA TYR A 55 -7.45 -0.98 -1.18
C TYR A 55 -7.69 -0.59 0.29
N SER A 56 -7.82 -1.56 1.19
CA SER A 56 -7.84 -1.29 2.63
C SER A 56 -6.58 -0.58 3.11
N TYR A 57 -5.42 -0.99 2.62
CA TYR A 57 -4.16 -0.32 2.94
C TYR A 57 -4.12 1.11 2.42
N LEU A 58 -4.59 1.35 1.19
CA LEU A 58 -4.68 2.70 0.61
C LEU A 58 -5.61 3.63 1.39
N ARG A 59 -6.78 3.11 1.80
CA ARG A 59 -7.79 3.87 2.56
C ARG A 59 -7.44 3.99 4.05
N LYS A 60 -6.44 3.24 4.53
CA LYS A 60 -6.15 3.05 5.97
C LYS A 60 -7.41 2.59 6.72
N GLY A 61 -8.19 1.71 6.11
CA GLY A 61 -9.52 1.35 6.59
C GLY A 61 -10.22 0.35 5.67
N MET A 62 -11.55 0.39 5.65
CA MET A 62 -12.32 -0.49 4.77
C MET A 62 -12.29 0.02 3.31
N PRO A 63 -12.32 -0.87 2.31
CA PRO A 63 -12.48 -0.49 0.92
C PRO A 63 -13.83 0.21 0.74
N THR A 64 -13.87 1.20 -0.15
CA THR A 64 -15.13 1.86 -0.52
C THR A 64 -15.89 1.04 -1.55
N LEU A 65 -17.17 1.36 -1.78
CA LEU A 65 -17.96 0.75 -2.86
C LEU A 65 -17.32 0.94 -4.24
N ALA A 66 -16.65 2.07 -4.48
CA ALA A 66 -15.92 2.31 -5.72
C ALA A 66 -14.68 1.40 -5.85
N ASP A 67 -13.99 1.15 -4.74
CA ASP A 67 -12.85 0.23 -4.71
C ASP A 67 -13.31 -1.22 -4.95
N GLU A 68 -14.42 -1.64 -4.33
CA GLU A 68 -15.02 -2.96 -4.58
C GLU A 68 -15.46 -3.13 -6.04
N ALA A 69 -16.04 -2.09 -6.66
CA ALA A 69 -16.40 -2.11 -8.07
C ALA A 69 -15.18 -2.22 -8.98
N ALA A 70 -14.07 -1.55 -8.64
CA ALA A 70 -12.81 -1.68 -9.37
C ALA A 70 -12.22 -3.09 -9.26
N ILE A 71 -12.19 -3.66 -8.06
CA ILE A 71 -11.75 -5.05 -7.84
C ILE A 71 -12.60 -6.02 -8.66
N LEU A 72 -13.92 -5.86 -8.63
CA LEU A 72 -14.82 -6.72 -9.39
C LEU A 72 -14.59 -6.60 -10.90
N LYS A 73 -14.39 -5.38 -11.41
CA LYS A 73 -14.06 -5.15 -12.82
C LYS A 73 -12.77 -5.86 -13.21
N ASP A 74 -11.70 -5.68 -12.45
CA ASP A 74 -10.41 -6.34 -12.70
C ASP A 74 -10.57 -7.86 -12.70
N ILE A 75 -11.38 -8.41 -11.77
CA ILE A 75 -11.65 -9.85 -11.68
C ILE A 75 -12.41 -10.38 -12.91
N VAL A 76 -13.34 -9.60 -13.43
CA VAL A 76 -14.10 -9.95 -14.64
C VAL A 76 -13.22 -9.86 -15.89
N GLU A 77 -12.29 -8.91 -15.92
CA GLU A 77 -11.33 -8.70 -17.01
C GLU A 77 -10.09 -9.63 -16.94
N MET A 78 -10.00 -10.48 -15.92
CA MET A 78 -9.00 -11.55 -15.85
C MET A 78 -9.09 -12.42 -17.12
N LYS A 79 -7.94 -12.62 -17.77
CA LYS A 79 -7.82 -13.49 -18.95
C LYS A 79 -7.74 -14.96 -18.56
#